data_AF-A0AAV8VFU3-F1
#
_entry.id   AF-A0AAV8VFU3-F1
#
_cell.length_a   1.000
_cell.length_b   1.000
_cell.length_c   1.000
_cell.angle_alpha   90.00
_cell.angle_beta   90.00
_cell.angle_gamma   90.00
#
_symmetry.space_group_name_H-M   'P 1'
#
loop_
_entity.id
_entity.type
_entity.pdbx_description
1 polymer ?
#
loop_
_entity_poly.entity_id
_entity_poly.type
_entity_poly.pdbx_seq_one_letter_code
_entity_poly.pdbx_strand_id
1 'polypeptide(L)'
;MARKLHLLEVITVFYADDILIIGSNEFECKSNTVQTVNLLRNLGFIINLEKSILDPQKNIKFLGFLYNTQTMYISLPPEKKILDIKEVIKRFKNKIVREFARLIGKLVSSCPATRYGFLHIKPLEIIKNSGDY
;
A
#
# COMPACT_ATOMS: atom_id res chain seq x y z
N MET A 1 -17.32 13.16 -5.27
CA MET A 1 -16.72 12.25 -6.25
C MET A 1 -16.96 10.78 -5.90
N ALA A 2 -16.39 10.25 -4.80
CA ALA A 2 -16.55 8.85 -4.40
C ALA A 2 -18.02 8.37 -4.31
N ARG A 3 -18.93 9.20 -3.77
CA ARG A 3 -20.37 8.90 -3.70
C ARG A 3 -21.03 8.67 -5.06
N LYS A 4 -20.57 9.34 -6.13
CA LYS A 4 -21.12 9.18 -7.48
C LYS A 4 -20.68 7.87 -8.15
N LEU A 5 -19.48 7.39 -7.81
CA LEU A 5 -18.96 6.10 -8.27
C LEU A 5 -19.58 4.93 -7.49
N HIS A 6 -19.83 5.11 -6.19
CA HIS A 6 -20.53 4.12 -5.38
C HIS A 6 -21.96 3.85 -5.86
N LEU A 7 -22.64 4.89 -6.36
CA LEU A 7 -23.97 4.77 -6.99
C LEU A 7 -23.95 4.06 -8.36
N LEU A 8 -22.77 3.95 -8.98
CA LEU A 8 -22.54 3.20 -10.21
C LEU A 8 -21.98 1.80 -9.92
N GLU A 9 -22.06 1.36 -8.65
CA GLU A 9 -21.54 0.08 -8.14
C GLU A 9 -20.02 -0.11 -8.37
N VAL A 10 -19.29 0.99 -8.60
CA VAL A 10 -17.84 0.92 -8.79
C VAL A 10 -17.12 0.86 -7.45
N ILE A 11 -16.42 -0.25 -7.20
CA ILE A 11 -15.54 -0.38 -6.04
C ILE A 11 -14.27 0.44 -6.30
N THR A 12 -14.13 1.54 -5.56
CA THR A 12 -12.98 2.45 -5.64
C THR A 12 -12.42 2.73 -4.26
N VAL A 13 -11.08 2.76 -4.15
CA VAL A 13 -10.36 3.16 -2.94
C VAL A 13 -9.60 4.44 -3.26
N PHE A 14 -9.90 5.50 -2.51
CA PHE A 14 -9.25 6.81 -2.64
C PHE A 14 -8.27 7.03 -1.48
N TYR A 15 -7.05 7.43 -1.81
CA TYR A 15 -6.07 7.89 -0.84
C TYR A 15 -5.30 9.07 -1.40
N ALA A 16 -5.65 10.28 -0.95
CA ALA A 16 -5.10 11.54 -1.48
C ALA A 16 -5.18 11.60 -3.03
N ASP A 17 -4.04 11.52 -3.72
CA ASP A 17 -3.88 11.52 -5.17
C ASP A 17 -3.88 10.12 -5.81
N ASP A 18 -3.77 9.05 -5.01
CA ASP A 18 -3.82 7.67 -5.47
C ASP A 18 -5.25 7.12 -5.47
N ILE A 19 -5.64 6.48 -6.58
CA ILE A 19 -6.95 5.85 -6.74
C ILE A 19 -6.77 4.42 -7.21
N LEU A 20 -7.39 3.47 -6.52
CA LEU A 20 -7.47 2.07 -6.92
C LEU A 20 -8.90 1.72 -7.33
N ILE A 21 -9.05 1.06 -8.46
CA ILE A 21 -10.34 0.62 -9.01
C ILE A 21 -10.35 -0.89 -9.02
N ILE A 22 -11.43 -1.48 -8.51
CA ILE A 22 -11.59 -2.94 -8.36
C ILE A 22 -12.85 -3.34 -9.12
N GLY A 23 -12.75 -4.42 -9.91
CA GLY A 23 -13.88 -5.05 -10.57
C GLY A 23 -13.81 -6.56 -10.40
N SER A 24 -14.96 -7.23 -10.48
CA SER A 24 -15.06 -8.68 -10.28
C SER A 24 -14.48 -9.48 -11.45
N ASN A 25 -14.42 -8.86 -12.63
CA ASN A 25 -13.83 -9.41 -13.84
C ASN A 25 -13.15 -8.32 -14.67
N GLU A 26 -12.43 -8.72 -15.71
CA GLU A 26 -11.65 -7.81 -16.57
C GLU A 26 -12.54 -6.76 -17.27
N PHE A 27 -13.69 -7.18 -17.79
CA PHE A 27 -14.61 -6.29 -18.49
C PHE A 27 -15.17 -5.21 -17.56
N GLU A 28 -15.66 -5.62 -16.39
CA GLU A 28 -16.18 -4.72 -15.36
C GLU A 28 -15.09 -3.74 -14.89
N CYS A 29 -13.88 -4.25 -14.58
CA CYS A 29 -12.75 -3.42 -14.16
C CYS A 29 -12.40 -2.38 -15.22
N LYS A 30 -12.35 -2.77 -16.50
CA LYS A 30 -12.06 -1.86 -17.61
C LYS A 30 -13.15 -0.80 -17.78
N SER A 31 -14.42 -1.19 -17.73
CA SER A 31 -15.56 -0.28 -17.78
C SER A 31 -15.51 0.74 -16.64
N ASN A 32 -15.27 0.27 -15.42
CA ASN A 32 -15.16 1.09 -14.21
C ASN A 32 -14.00 2.08 -14.30
N THR A 33 -12.86 1.66 -14.85
CA THR A 33 -11.71 2.54 -15.09
C THR A 33 -12.06 3.66 -16.05
N VAL A 34 -12.68 3.35 -17.20
CA VAL A 34 -13.07 4.35 -18.19
C VAL A 34 -14.06 5.36 -17.60
N GLN A 35 -15.08 4.89 -16.88
CA GLN A 35 -16.06 5.76 -16.22
C GLN A 35 -15.41 6.69 -15.20
N THR A 36 -14.52 6.15 -14.36
CA THR A 36 -13.81 6.91 -13.33
C THR A 36 -12.88 7.97 -13.93
N VAL A 37 -12.13 7.61 -14.96
CA VAL A 37 -11.24 8.51 -15.70
C VAL A 37 -12.03 9.65 -16.35
N ASN A 38 -13.15 9.35 -17.00
CA ASN A 38 -14.00 10.37 -17.60
C ASN A 38 -14.61 11.31 -16.56
N LEU A 39 -15.07 10.77 -15.42
CA LEU A 39 -15.57 11.57 -14.32
C LEU A 39 -14.50 12.51 -13.77
N LEU A 40 -13.28 12.02 -13.54
CA LEU A 40 -12.16 12.82 -13.05
C LEU A 40 -11.84 13.98 -13.99
N ARG A 41 -11.74 13.70 -15.30
CA ARG A 41 -11.47 14.72 -16.33
C ARG A 41 -12.57 15.78 -16.37
N ASN A 42 -13.84 15.36 -16.31
CA ASN A 42 -14.99 16.27 -16.31
C ASN A 42 -15.04 17.16 -15.07
N LEU A 43 -14.45 16.72 -13.96
CA LEU A 43 -14.31 17.51 -12.74
C LEU A 43 -13.07 18.41 -12.74
N GLY A 44 -12.29 18.41 -13.83
CA GLY A 44 -11.10 19.24 -13.98
C GLY A 44 -9.81 18.62 -13.45
N PHE A 45 -9.80 17.34 -13.06
CA PHE A 45 -8.58 16.66 -12.65
C PHE A 45 -7.72 16.27 -13.85
N ILE A 46 -6.41 16.47 -13.71
CA ILE A 46 -5.41 16.04 -14.69
C ILE A 46 -4.90 14.66 -14.27
N ILE A 47 -5.13 13.66 -15.12
CA ILE A 47 -4.69 12.28 -14.87
C ILE A 47 -3.30 12.09 -15.46
N ASN A 48 -2.35 11.64 -14.63
CA ASN A 48 -1.02 11.28 -15.09
C ASN A 48 -1.04 9.91 -15.78
N LEU A 49 -1.15 9.90 -17.12
CA LEU A 49 -1.26 8.67 -17.89
C LEU A 49 0.02 7.81 -17.85
N GLU A 50 1.20 8.42 -17.69
CA GLU A 50 2.47 7.69 -17.63
C GLU A 50 2.61 6.87 -16.34
N LYS A 51 2.10 7.40 -15.23
CA LYS A 51 2.11 6.73 -13.92
C LYS A 51 0.87 5.87 -13.67
N SER A 52 -0.20 6.06 -14.44
CA SER A 52 -1.46 5.34 -14.26
C SER A 52 -1.42 3.97 -14.94
N ILE A 53 -2.04 2.99 -14.29
CA ILE A 53 -2.33 1.68 -14.89
C ILE A 53 -3.82 1.66 -15.21
N LEU A 54 -4.16 1.70 -16.50
CA LEU A 54 -5.55 1.81 -16.95
C LEU A 54 -6.13 0.49 -17.45
N ASP A 55 -5.28 -0.44 -17.87
CA ASP A 55 -5.72 -1.80 -18.20
C ASP A 55 -5.82 -2.64 -16.92
N PRO A 56 -6.85 -3.51 -16.81
CA PRO A 56 -6.99 -4.37 -15.64
C PRO A 56 -5.74 -5.23 -15.42
N GLN A 57 -5.28 -5.30 -14.17
CA GLN A 57 -4.15 -6.13 -13.77
C GLN A 57 -4.53 -6.97 -12.56
N LYS A 58 -4.03 -8.20 -12.51
CA LYS A 58 -4.20 -9.09 -11.35
C LYS A 58 -3.19 -8.81 -10.24
N ASN A 59 -2.11 -8.10 -10.56
CA ASN A 59 -1.08 -7.67 -9.63
C ASN A 59 -0.93 -6.16 -9.73
N ILE A 60 -1.21 -5.42 -8.66
CA ILE A 60 -1.16 -3.96 -8.67
C ILE A 60 -0.41 -3.41 -7.46
N LYS A 61 0.46 -2.43 -7.69
CA LYS A 61 1.13 -1.68 -6.63
C LYS A 61 0.23 -0.53 -6.20
N PHE A 62 -0.12 -0.47 -4.92
CA PHE A 62 -0.94 0.61 -4.34
C PHE A 62 -0.49 0.87 -2.90
N LEU A 63 -0.31 2.14 -2.52
CA LEU A 63 0.13 2.57 -1.17
C LEU A 63 1.38 1.82 -0.63
N GLY A 64 2.31 1.50 -1.51
CA GLY A 64 3.55 0.79 -1.17
C GLY A 64 3.37 -0.68 -0.84
N PHE A 65 2.26 -1.30 -1.27
CA PHE A 65 1.99 -2.73 -1.19
C PHE A 65 1.70 -3.31 -2.58
N LEU A 66 1.91 -4.61 -2.74
CA LEU A 66 1.54 -5.36 -3.93
C LEU A 66 0.30 -6.20 -3.61
N TYR A 67 -0.79 -5.92 -4.30
CA TYR A 67 -2.06 -6.63 -4.21
C TYR A 67 -2.14 -7.66 -5.32
N ASN A 68 -2.40 -8.92 -4.97
CA ASN A 68 -2.62 -10.00 -5.92
C ASN A 68 -4.08 -10.47 -5.83
N THR A 69 -4.87 -10.25 -6.87
CA THR A 69 -6.30 -10.56 -6.88
C THR A 69 -6.60 -12.05 -7.15
N GLN A 70 -5.62 -12.84 -7.59
CA GLN A 70 -5.82 -14.29 -7.75
C GLN A 70 -5.72 -15.04 -6.43
N THR A 71 -4.75 -14.65 -5.60
CA THR A 71 -4.47 -15.27 -4.31
C THR A 71 -5.11 -14.52 -3.15
N MET A 72 -5.62 -13.30 -3.41
CA MET A 72 -6.17 -12.39 -2.41
C MET A 72 -5.18 -12.05 -1.29
N TYR A 73 -3.88 -12.00 -1.63
CA TYR A 73 -2.82 -11.62 -0.72
C TYR A 73 -2.30 -10.20 -0.99
N ILE A 74 -1.92 -9.56 0.12
CA ILE A 74 -1.15 -8.31 0.13
C ILE A 74 0.28 -8.67 0.52
N SER A 75 1.24 -8.20 -0.26
CA SER A 75 2.66 -8.47 -0.06
C SER A 75 3.48 -7.18 -0.11
N LEU A 76 4.69 -7.23 0.45
CA LEU A 76 5.64 -6.13 0.31
C LEU A 76 6.28 -6.19 -1.08
N PRO A 77 6.36 -5.07 -1.82
CA PRO A 77 7.13 -5.04 -3.05
C PRO A 77 8.60 -5.37 -2.73
N PRO A 78 9.17 -6.41 -3.36
CA PRO A 78 10.47 -6.95 -2.98
C PRO A 78 11.62 -5.96 -3.21
N GLU A 79 11.45 -5.04 -4.17
CA GLU A 79 12.50 -4.17 -4.69
C GLU A 79 12.96 -3.08 -3.70
N LYS A 80 12.06 -2.52 -2.87
CA LYS A 80 12.40 -1.38 -2.00
C LYS A 80 12.24 -1.68 -0.52
N LYS A 81 11.05 -2.13 -0.08
CA LYS A 81 10.76 -2.27 1.36
C LYS A 81 11.61 -3.37 2.03
N ILE A 82 11.82 -4.50 1.36
CA ILE A 82 12.57 -5.63 1.94
C ILE A 82 14.07 -5.29 2.03
N LEU A 83 14.64 -4.69 0.99
CA LEU A 83 16.05 -4.26 1.00
C LEU A 83 16.28 -3.19 2.07
N ASP A 84 15.38 -2.20 2.17
CA ASP A 84 15.42 -1.17 3.20
C ASP A 84 15.42 -1.73 4.62
N ILE A 85 14.55 -2.71 4.91
CA ILE A 85 14.49 -3.35 6.22
C ILE A 85 15.81 -4.10 6.50
N LYS A 86 16.31 -4.86 5.51
CA LYS A 86 17.60 -5.57 5.63
C LYS A 86 18.75 -4.62 5.89
N GLU A 87 18.79 -3.46 5.23
CA GLU A 87 19.83 -2.45 5.48
C GLU A 87 19.75 -1.87 6.89
N VAL A 88 18.56 -1.52 7.37
CA VAL A 88 18.42 -0.98 8.73
C VAL A 88 18.83 -2.02 9.76
N ILE A 89 18.47 -3.29 9.58
CA ILE A 89 18.92 -4.39 10.44
C ILE A 89 20.45 -4.51 10.43
N LYS A 90 21.11 -4.44 9.26
CA LYS A 90 22.57 -4.49 9.15
C LYS A 90 23.27 -3.31 9.85
N ARG A 91 22.66 -2.13 9.81
CA ARG A 91 23.18 -0.91 10.44
C ARG A 91 22.89 -0.86 11.95
N PHE A 92 21.94 -1.65 12.42
CA PHE A 92 21.63 -1.80 13.83
C PHE A 92 22.73 -2.60 14.55
N LYS A 93 23.91 -2.00 14.66
CA LYS A 93 25.07 -2.51 15.43
C LYS A 93 25.26 -1.78 16.75
N ASN A 94 24.76 -0.55 16.84
CA ASN A 94 24.90 0.30 18.01
C ASN A 94 23.51 0.55 18.60
N LYS A 95 23.38 0.41 19.93
CA LYS A 95 22.16 0.58 20.74
C LYS A 95 21.69 2.05 20.82
N ILE A 96 21.63 2.72 19.67
CA ILE A 96 21.19 4.11 19.57
C ILE A 96 19.66 4.09 19.49
N VAL A 97 19.01 4.73 20.47
CA VAL A 97 17.53 4.83 20.59
C VAL A 97 16.87 5.21 19.26
N ARG A 98 17.47 6.17 18.54
CA ARG A 98 16.98 6.66 17.25
C ARG A 98 17.01 5.58 16.15
N GLU A 99 18.04 4.75 16.13
CA GLU A 99 18.18 3.65 15.17
C GLU A 99 17.17 2.53 15.47
N PHE A 100 16.94 2.25 16.74
CA PHE A 100 15.92 1.28 17.17
C PHE A 100 14.50 1.75 16.83
N ALA A 101 14.18 3.01 17.11
CA ALA A 101 12.90 3.61 16.76
C ALA A 101 12.67 3.60 15.23
N ARG A 102 13.72 3.87 14.44
CA ARG A 102 13.66 3.80 12.97
C ARG A 102 13.40 2.37 12.48
N LEU A 103 14.07 1.38 13.07
CA LEU A 103 13.84 -0.03 12.74
C LEU A 103 12.40 -0.44 13.02
N ILE A 104 11.89 -0.14 14.22
CA ILE A 104 10.50 -0.43 14.60
C ILE A 104 9.52 0.25 13.64
N GLY A 105 9.70 1.54 13.35
CA GLY A 105 8.84 2.26 12.42
C GLY A 105 8.78 1.61 11.04
N LYS A 106 9.93 1.15 10.51
CA LYS A 106 9.97 0.41 9.24
C LYS A 106 9.24 -0.93 9.34
N LEU A 107 9.42 -1.68 10.42
CA LEU A 107 8.74 -2.97 10.60
C LEU A 107 7.23 -2.81 10.78
N VAL A 108 6.76 -1.81 11.55
CA VAL A 108 5.33 -1.48 11.70
C VAL A 108 4.72 -1.16 10.34
N SER A 109 5.40 -0.37 9.50
CA SER A 109 4.92 -0.05 8.14
C SER A 109 4.77 -1.27 7.23
N SER A 110 5.40 -2.40 7.59
CA SER A 110 5.34 -3.65 6.84
C SER A 110 4.27 -4.62 7.36
N CYS A 111 3.76 -4.39 8.57
CA CYS A 111 2.80 -5.28 9.24
C CYS A 111 1.55 -5.63 8.42
N PRO A 112 0.93 -4.71 7.65
CA PRO A 112 -0.24 -5.04 6.82
C PRO A 112 -0.01 -6.16 5.81
N ALA A 113 1.25 -6.40 5.40
CA ALA A 113 1.63 -7.41 4.43
C ALA A 113 2.31 -8.64 5.06
N THR A 114 2.40 -8.70 6.39
CA THR A 114 3.04 -9.82 7.11
C THR A 114 2.05 -10.46 8.06
N ARG A 115 1.85 -11.77 7.94
CA ARG A 115 1.03 -12.53 8.89
C ARG A 115 1.63 -12.39 10.30
N TYR A 116 0.80 -12.03 11.28
CA TYR A 116 1.20 -11.79 12.68
C TYR A 116 2.24 -10.67 12.89
N GLY A 117 2.43 -9.76 11.94
CA GLY A 117 3.42 -8.67 12.05
C GLY A 117 3.30 -7.89 13.37
N PHE A 118 2.10 -7.41 13.70
CA PHE A 118 1.88 -6.67 14.94
C PHE A 118 2.17 -7.48 16.21
N LEU A 119 1.93 -8.80 16.20
CA LEU A 119 2.23 -9.67 17.34
C LEU A 119 3.74 -9.70 17.61
N HIS A 120 4.54 -9.83 16.56
CA HIS A 120 6.01 -9.84 16.67
C HIS A 120 6.61 -8.48 17.01
N ILE A 121 5.90 -7.39 16.71
CA ILE A 121 6.37 -6.02 17.00
C ILE A 121 6.08 -5.57 18.43
N LYS A 122 5.02 -6.08 19.07
CA LYS A 122 4.66 -5.67 20.45
C LYS A 122 5.83 -5.73 21.45
N PRO A 123 6.64 -6.80 21.53
CA PRO A 123 7.79 -6.83 22.46
C PRO A 123 8.81 -5.72 22.17
N LEU A 124 9.04 -5.43 20.88
CA LEU A 124 9.99 -4.39 20.47
C LEU A 124 9.48 -2.98 20.83
N GLU A 125 8.19 -2.74 20.69
CA GLU A 125 7.58 -1.47 21.12
C GLU A 125 7.63 -1.28 22.63
N ILE A 126 7.47 -2.35 23.41
CA ILE A 126 7.62 -2.30 24.88
C ILE A 126 9.06 -1.88 25.22
N ILE A 127 10.07 -2.54 24.65
CA ILE A 127 11.49 -2.18 24.86
C ILE A 127 11.75 -0.72 24.45
N LYS A 128 11.14 -0.27 23.34
CA LYS A 128 11.17 1.15 22.86
C LYS A 128 10.56 2.16 23.81
N ASN A 129 9.63 1.74 24.65
CA ASN A 129 9.01 2.64 25.62
C ASN A 129 9.70 2.56 26.98
N SER A 130 10.31 1.42 27.32
CA SER A 130 11.06 1.22 28.57
C SER A 130 12.43 1.90 28.59
N GLY A 131 13.09 2.03 27.43
CA GLY A 131 14.46 2.56 27.37
C GLY A 131 15.58 1.51 27.48
N ASP A 132 15.22 0.22 27.61
CA ASP A 132 16.13 -0.90 27.90
C ASP A 132 16.78 -1.50 26.63
N TYR A 133 17.57 -0.70 25.88
CA TYR A 133 18.20 -1.12 24.60
C TYR A 133 19.58 -1.74 24.75
#